data_AF-A0A357G1I9-F1
#
_entry.id   AF-A0A357G1I9-F1
#
_cell.length_a   1.000
_cell.length_b   1.000
_cell.length_c   1.000
_cell.angle_alpha   90.00
_cell.angle_beta   90.00
_cell.angle_gamma   90.00
#
_symmetry.space_group_name_H-M   'P 1'
#
loop_
_entity.id
_entity.type
_entity.pdbx_description
1 polymer ?
#
loop_
_entity_poly.entity_id
_entity_poly.type
_entity_poly.pdbx_seq_one_letter_code
_entity_poly.pdbx_strand_id
1 'polypeptide(L)' 'LHTLRADLDYGFSEALTTYGIIGVKIWIYKGEILENDPLARDKRMAEGHGGGQRQ' A
#
# COMPACT_ATOMS: atom_id res chain seq x y z
N LEU A 1 1.80 -4.30 -20.70
CA LEU A 1 2.09 -3.87 -19.32
C LEU A 1 1.99 -5.10 -18.41
N HIS A 2 3.04 -5.93 -18.37
CA HIS A 2 3.14 -7.04 -17.42
C HIS A 2 4.55 -7.00 -16.85
N THR A 3 4.71 -6.37 -15.69
CA THR A 3 5.88 -6.55 -14.84
C THR A 3 5.38 -7.34 -13.64
N LEU A 4 5.43 -8.68 -13.72
CA LEU A 4 5.00 -9.61 -12.67
C LEU A 4 5.73 -9.39 -11.32
N ARG A 5 6.74 -8.52 -11.29
CA ARG A 5 7.56 -8.14 -10.13
C ARG A 5 7.26 -6.73 -9.59
N ALA A 6 6.27 -6.03 -10.14
CA ALA A 6 5.81 -4.76 -9.59
C ALA A 6 5.03 -4.99 -8.29
N ASP A 7 5.37 -4.26 -7.24
CA ASP A 7 4.57 -4.20 -6.02
C ASP A 7 3.39 -3.24 -6.27
N LEU A 8 2.20 -3.82 -6.44
CA LEU A 8 0.95 -3.14 -6.74
C LEU A 8 -0.08 -3.48 -5.66
N ASP A 9 -0.49 -2.46 -4.90
CA ASP A 9 -1.64 -2.58 -4.01
C ASP A 9 -2.92 -2.21 -4.75
N TYR A 10 -3.95 -3.03 -4.57
CA TYR A 10 -5.30 -2.74 -5.04
C TYR A 10 -6.23 -2.52 -3.85
N GLY A 11 -6.99 -1.43 -3.91
CA GLY A 11 -8.04 -1.12 -2.96
C GLY A 11 -9.36 -0.84 -3.67
N PHE A 12 -10.46 -1.35 -3.09
CA PHE A 12 -11.81 -1.02 -3.49
C PHE A 12 -12.62 -0.55 -2.28
N SER A 13 -13.38 0.52 -2.46
CA SER A 13 -14.30 1.03 -1.45
C SER A 13 -15.51 1.68 -2.09
N GLU A 14 -16.59 1.77 -1.34
CA GLU A 14 -17.86 2.34 -1.78
C GLU A 14 -18.20 3.55 -0.91
N ALA A 15 -18.54 4.66 -1.55
CA ALA A 15 -19.01 5.87 -0.88
C ALA A 15 -20.54 5.94 -0.97
N LEU A 16 -21.20 5.95 0.20
CA LEU A 16 -22.63 6.21 0.33
C LEU A 16 -22.89 7.71 0.23
N THR A 17 -23.56 8.14 -0.84
CA THR A 17 -23.92 9.55 -1.06
C THR A 17 -25.43 9.72 -1.13
N THR A 18 -25.90 10.96 -1.02
CA THR A 18 -27.34 11.29 -1.09
C THR A 18 -28.02 10.82 -2.39
N TYR A 19 -27.24 10.67 -3.47
CA TYR A 19 -27.74 10.28 -4.79
C TYR A 19 -27.42 8.82 -5.16
N GLY A 20 -26.85 8.05 -4.25
CA GLY A 20 -26.52 6.64 -4.45
C GLY A 20 -25.09 6.26 -4.06
N ILE A 21 -24.64 5.11 -4.53
CA ILE A 21 -23.34 4.53 -4.20
C ILE A 21 -22.34 4.85 -5.31
N ILE A 22 -21.18 5.40 -4.92
CA ILE A 22 -20.04 5.61 -5.83
C ILE A 22 -18.95 4.60 -5.48
N GLY A 23 -18.59 3.74 -6.44
CA GLY A 23 -17.46 2.83 -6.31
C GLY A 23 -16.14 3.53 -6.61
N VAL A 24 -15.18 3.41 -5.69
CA VAL A 24 -13.82 3.95 -5.82
C VAL A 24 -12.83 2.80 -5.91
N LYS A 25 -12.07 2.76 -7.00
CA LYS A 25 -10.99 1.78 -7.23
C LYS A 25 -9.66 2.52 -7.22
N ILE A 26 -8.70 2.00 -6.47
CA ILE A 26 -7.39 2.60 -6.31
C ILE A 26 -6.34 1.53 -6.61
N TRP A 27 -5.32 1.94 -7.38
CA TRP A 27 -4.11 1.17 -7.61
C TRP A 27 -2.93 2.02 -7.15
N ILE A 28 -2.12 1.48 -6.24
CA ILE A 28 -0.91 2.13 -5.74
C ILE A 28 0.29 1.35 -6.28
N TYR A 29 1.11 2.01 -7.08
CA TYR A 29 2.40 1.48 -7.50
C TYR A 29 3.46 1.81 -6.45
N LYS A 30 4.00 0.78 -5.80
CA LYS A 30 5.02 0.90 -4.74
C LYS A 30 6.45 0.75 -5.26
N GLY A 31 6.62 0.48 -6.55
CA GLY A 31 7.93 0.23 -7.17
C GLY A 31 8.09 -1.23 -7.60
N GLU A 32 9.31 -1.61 -7.96
CA GLU A 32 9.65 -3.01 -8.23
C GLU A 32 10.11 -3.69 -6.94
N ILE A 33 9.80 -4.98 -6.77
CA ILE A 33 10.39 -5.80 -5.71
C ILE A 33 11.86 -6.06 -6.09
N LEU A 34 12.72 -5.08 -5.83
CA LEU A 34 14.17 -5.25 -5.83
C LEU A 34 14.54 -5.83 -4.47
N GLU A 35 14.82 -7.14 -4.46
CA GLU A 35 15.24 -7.90 -3.28
C GLU A 35 16.52 -7.31 -2.61
N ASN A 36 17.19 -6.35 -3.25
CA ASN A 36 18.45 -5.74 -2.83
C ASN A 36 18.47 -4.20 -2.79
N ASP A 37 17.33 -3.49 -2.75
CA ASP A 37 17.37 -2.03 -2.56
C ASP A 37 17.53 -1.67 -1.06
N PRO A 38 18.69 -1.11 -0.63
CA PRO A 38 18.92 -0.76 0.77
C PRO A 38 17.96 0.33 1.28
N LEU A 39 17.36 1.16 0.40
CA LEU A 39 16.38 2.17 0.81
C LEU A 39 14.99 1.55 1.10
N ALA A 40 14.63 0.44 0.47
CA ALA A 40 13.37 -0.26 0.72
C ALA A 40 13.37 -1.07 2.04
N ARG A 41 14.56 -1.37 2.60
CA ARG A 41 14.69 -1.92 3.95
C ARG A 41 14.36 -0.88 5.02
N ASP A 42 14.75 0.37 4.80
CA ASP A 42 14.64 1.43 5.81
C ASP A 42 13.17 1.73 6.15
N LYS A 43 12.29 1.78 5.15
CA LYS A 43 10.86 2.03 5.36
C LYS A 43 10.15 0.88 6.12
N ARG A 44 10.47 -0.38 5.82
CA ARG A 44 9.93 -1.55 6.53
C ARG A 44 10.45 -1.66 7.97
N MET A 45 11.69 -1.23 8.21
CA MET A 45 12.27 -1.22 9.56
C MET A 45 11.73 -0.08 10.43
N ALA A 46 11.43 1.08 9.83
CA ALA A 46 10.80 2.21 10.51
C ALA A 46 9.35 1.92 10.92
N GLU A 47 8.57 1.20 10.11
CA GLU A 47 7.17 0.86 10.41
C GLU A 47 7.03 -0.27 11.47
N GLY A 48 8.09 -1.02 11.75
CA GLY A 48 8.09 -2.15 12.70
C GLY A 48 8.32 -1.82 14.18
N HIS A 49 8.67 -0.57 14.54
CA HIS A 49 9.09 -0.21 15.91
C HIS A 49 8.11 0.72 16.68
N GLY A 50 6.90 0.96 16.16
CA GLY A 50 5.89 1.83 16.81
C GLY A 50 4.85 1.13 17.69
N GLY A 51 4.88 -0.21 17.77
CA GLY A 51 3.83 -1.01 18.40
C GLY A 51 4.24 -1.65 19.72
N GLY A 52 4.49 -0.84 20.75
CA GLY A 52 4.56 -1.35 22.12
C GLY A 52 5.38 -0.48 23.06
N GLN A 53 4.68 0.31 23.88
CA GLN A 53 4.76 0.28 25.35
C GLN A 53 4.29 1.62 25.94
N ARG A 54 3.16 1.62 26.66
CA ARG A 54 2.98 2.25 27.99
C ARG A 54 1.52 2.22 28.46
N GLN A 55 1.35 1.43 29.53
CA GLN A 55 0.33 1.46 30.60
C GLN A 55 -1.11 1.10 30.24
#